data_AF-A0A2A6RKC7-F1
#
_entry.id   AF-A0A2A6RKC7-F1
#
_cell.length_a   1.000
_cell.length_b   1.000
_cell.length_c   1.000
_cell.angle_alpha   90.00
_cell.angle_beta   90.00
_cell.angle_gamma   90.00
#
_symmetry.space_group_name_H-M   'P 1'
#
loop_
_entity.id
_entity.type
_entity.pdbx_description
1 polymer ?
#
loop_
_entity_poly.entity_id
_entity_poly.type
_entity_poly.pdbx_seq_one_letter_code
_entity_poly.pdbx_strand_id
1 'polypeptide(L)'
;MILMWNNMVRGEGRPMSTIPIEISTEQLLRAVERLPANELDTFVAQVVALRTRRTGGQMGVDETALLITINAAHLDPAQQARFAALVAKRQAEMITSAELQELIELTDMIEQRDVERLEALQELARLRQTTVGTLMDSLGIRTPTYG
;
A
#
# COMPACT_ATOMS: atom_id res chain seq x y z
N MET A 1 3.78 73.15 2.13
CA MET A 1 4.04 72.75 0.73
C MET A 1 4.02 71.22 0.70
N ILE A 2 2.87 70.55 0.64
CA ILE A 2 1.93 70.40 -0.49
C ILE A 2 2.61 69.74 -1.71
N LEU A 3 2.33 68.43 -1.82
CA LEU A 3 1.99 67.62 -3.00
C LEU A 3 3.05 67.27 -4.07
N MET A 4 3.31 65.97 -4.19
CA MET A 4 2.88 65.10 -5.31
C MET A 4 3.19 63.66 -4.87
N TRP A 5 2.29 62.88 -4.26
CA TRP A 5 1.15 62.18 -4.88
C TRP A 5 1.43 61.67 -6.30
N ASN A 6 1.86 60.41 -6.40
CA ASN A 6 1.47 59.54 -7.51
C ASN A 6 1.05 58.17 -6.96
N ASN A 7 -0.27 58.01 -6.88
CA ASN A 7 -1.08 56.79 -6.97
C ASN A 7 -0.42 55.64 -7.77
N MET A 8 -0.72 54.34 -7.63
CA MET A 8 -1.72 53.55 -6.91
C MET A 8 -1.47 52.08 -7.33
N VAL A 9 -1.96 51.12 -6.54
CA VAL A 9 -2.23 49.71 -6.87
C VAL A 9 -1.04 48.74 -6.89
N ARG A 10 -0.79 48.10 -5.73
CA ARG A 10 -0.63 46.63 -5.72
C ARG A 10 -1.53 46.09 -4.63
N GLY A 11 -2.45 45.22 -5.02
CA GLY A 11 -3.39 44.57 -4.13
C GLY A 11 -2.67 43.89 -2.98
N GLU A 12 -3.16 44.13 -1.77
CA GLU A 12 -2.85 43.30 -0.62
C GLU A 12 -3.42 41.91 -0.89
N GLY A 13 -2.60 41.03 -1.46
CA GLY A 13 -2.82 39.60 -1.35
C GLY A 13 -2.81 39.28 0.13
N ARG A 14 -3.98 39.00 0.70
CA ARG A 14 -4.10 38.42 2.03
C ARG A 14 -3.09 37.27 2.10
N PRO A 15 -2.21 37.19 3.11
CA PRO A 15 -1.39 35.99 3.27
C PRO A 15 -2.37 34.82 3.36
N MET A 16 -2.30 33.89 2.41
CA MET A 16 -2.97 32.61 2.54
C MET A 16 -2.45 32.03 3.84
N SER A 17 -3.27 32.08 4.88
CA SER A 17 -3.05 31.35 6.11
C SER A 17 -2.96 29.89 5.70
N THR A 18 -1.74 29.38 5.50
CA THR A 18 -1.47 27.94 5.51
C THR A 18 -1.83 27.49 6.90
N ILE A 19 -3.10 27.12 7.09
CA ILE A 19 -3.56 26.42 8.28
C ILE A 19 -2.73 25.14 8.29
N PRO A 20 -1.82 24.95 9.25
CA PRO A 20 -1.15 23.68 9.40
C PRO A 20 -2.26 22.68 9.70
N ILE A 21 -2.58 21.83 8.73
CA ILE A 21 -3.50 20.73 8.98
C ILE A 21 -2.69 19.73 9.81
N GLU A 22 -2.73 19.86 11.13
CA GLU A 22 -2.20 18.87 12.06
C GLU A 22 -3.14 17.66 12.05
N ILE A 23 -3.09 16.86 10.98
CA ILE A 23 -3.72 15.54 10.95
C ILE A 23 -2.79 14.60 11.72
N SER A 24 -3.27 14.01 12.81
CA SER A 24 -2.51 12.98 13.51
C SER A 24 -2.40 11.71 12.65
N THR A 25 -1.38 10.89 12.89
CA THR A 25 -1.23 9.61 12.19
C THR A 25 -2.47 8.73 12.33
N GLU A 26 -3.08 8.70 13.52
CA GLU A 26 -4.33 7.96 13.78
C GLU A 26 -5.52 8.51 12.99
N GLN A 27 -5.63 9.84 12.86
CA GLN A 27 -6.68 10.45 12.06
C GLN A 27 -6.51 10.15 10.56
N LEU A 28 -5.27 10.13 10.09
CA LEU A 28 -4.95 9.74 8.71
C LEU A 28 -5.30 8.26 8.47
N LEU A 29 -4.92 7.35 9.38
CA LEU A 29 -5.23 5.92 9.26
C LEU A 29 -6.74 5.67 9.21
N ARG A 30 -7.52 6.32 10.07
CA ARG A 30 -9.00 6.22 10.03
C ARG A 30 -9.62 6.72 8.73
N ALA A 31 -8.98 7.69 8.07
CA ALA A 31 -9.44 8.18 6.77
C ALA A 31 -9.12 7.15 5.66
N VAL A 32 -7.93 6.54 5.72
CA VAL A 32 -7.47 5.51 4.77
C VAL A 32 -8.30 4.23 4.88
N GLU A 33 -8.74 3.84 6.09
CA GLU A 33 -9.64 2.69 6.31
C GLU A 33 -10.96 2.78 5.53
N ARG A 34 -11.39 3.98 5.13
CA ARG A 34 -12.64 4.20 4.38
C ARG A 34 -12.44 4.19 2.86
N LEU A 35 -11.20 4.05 2.38
CA LEU A 35 -10.93 4.05 0.95
C LEU A 35 -11.43 2.76 0.30
N PRO A 36 -12.02 2.84 -0.91
CA PRO A 36 -12.21 1.68 -1.76
C PRO A 36 -10.91 0.90 -1.99
N ALA A 37 -10.97 -0.41 -2.17
CA ALA A 37 -9.78 -1.27 -2.28
C ALA A 37 -8.79 -0.80 -3.38
N ASN A 38 -9.30 -0.41 -4.55
CA ASN A 38 -8.49 0.12 -5.64
C ASN A 38 -7.82 1.47 -5.32
N GLU A 39 -8.47 2.30 -4.50
CA GLU A 39 -7.90 3.57 -4.05
C GLU A 39 -6.89 3.37 -2.92
N LEU A 40 -7.09 2.35 -2.08
CA LEU A 40 -6.13 1.95 -1.05
C LEU A 40 -4.80 1.52 -1.67
N ASP A 41 -4.82 0.69 -2.72
CA ASP A 41 -3.61 0.28 -3.43
C ASP A 41 -2.85 1.49 -4.01
N THR A 42 -3.60 2.43 -4.58
CA THR A 42 -3.05 3.69 -5.10
C THR A 42 -2.42 4.53 -3.98
N PHE A 43 -3.09 4.61 -2.83
CA PHE A 43 -2.60 5.33 -1.65
C PHE A 43 -1.31 4.71 -1.10
N VAL A 44 -1.25 3.37 -1.01
CA VAL A 44 -0.05 2.64 -0.57
C VAL A 44 1.13 2.97 -1.48
N ALA A 45 0.96 2.93 -2.81
CA ALA A 45 2.01 3.28 -3.76
C ALA A 45 2.52 4.73 -3.58
N GLN A 46 1.62 5.68 -3.29
CA GLN A 46 2.00 7.08 -3.03
C GLN A 46 2.78 7.25 -1.73
N VAL A 47 2.38 6.57 -0.64
CA VAL A 47 3.09 6.59 0.65
C VAL A 47 4.47 5.97 0.52
N VAL A 48 4.60 4.87 -0.23
CA VAL A 48 5.89 4.24 -0.57
C VAL A 48 6.78 5.26 -1.30
N ALA A 49 6.28 5.90 -2.37
CA ALA A 49 7.05 6.89 -3.11
C ALA A 49 7.45 8.11 -2.26
N LEU A 50 6.61 8.52 -1.30
CA LEU A 50 6.91 9.61 -0.36
C LEU A 50 8.05 9.22 0.59
N ARG A 51 8.04 7.99 1.12
CA ARG A 51 9.08 7.46 2.00
C ARG A 51 10.44 7.44 1.29
N THR A 52 10.47 6.99 0.05
CA THR A 52 11.67 6.97 -0.80
C THR A 52 12.26 8.37 -0.97
N ARG A 53 11.42 9.38 -1.23
CA ARG A 53 11.87 10.79 -1.37
C ARG A 53 12.47 11.35 -0.09
N ARG A 54 11.90 10.99 1.07
CA ARG A 54 12.36 11.48 2.38
C ARG A 54 13.67 10.86 2.86
N THR A 55 14.02 9.67 2.39
CA THR A 55 15.20 8.92 2.86
C THR A 55 16.45 9.16 2.01
N GLY A 56 16.37 10.04 1.00
CA GLY A 56 17.55 10.63 0.35
C GLY A 56 18.38 9.70 -0.54
N GLY A 57 17.83 9.30 -1.69
CA GLY A 57 18.64 9.12 -2.92
C GLY A 57 18.71 7.72 -3.57
N GLN A 58 18.68 7.75 -4.92
CA GLN A 58 19.06 6.76 -5.96
C GLN A 58 18.64 5.28 -5.88
N MET A 59 18.39 4.69 -4.71
CA MET A 59 17.84 3.31 -4.56
C MET A 59 16.32 3.23 -4.78
N GLY A 60 15.70 4.36 -5.14
CA GLY A 60 14.28 4.57 -4.98
C GLY A 60 13.35 3.94 -6.00
N VAL A 61 13.84 3.56 -7.19
CA VAL A 61 13.00 2.88 -8.19
C VAL A 61 12.88 1.40 -7.84
N ASP A 62 14.01 0.75 -7.56
CA ASP A 62 14.06 -0.68 -7.20
C ASP A 62 13.32 -0.95 -5.88
N GLU A 63 13.55 -0.11 -4.86
CA GLU A 63 12.85 -0.22 -3.58
C GLU A 63 11.33 0.02 -3.71
N THR A 64 10.90 0.96 -4.55
CA THR A 64 9.47 1.21 -4.78
C THR A 64 8.81 0.02 -5.46
N ALA A 65 9.45 -0.57 -6.48
CA ALA A 65 8.94 -1.76 -7.15
C ALA A 65 8.82 -2.93 -6.18
N LEU A 66 9.84 -3.18 -5.35
CA LEU A 66 9.83 -4.24 -4.33
C LEU A 66 8.70 -4.01 -3.31
N LEU A 67 8.52 -2.79 -2.83
CA LEU A 67 7.44 -2.46 -1.90
C LEU A 67 6.06 -2.61 -2.53
N ILE A 68 5.88 -2.33 -3.82
CA ILE A 68 4.63 -2.60 -4.54
C ILE A 68 4.38 -4.11 -4.58
N THR A 69 5.37 -4.92 -4.97
CA THR A 69 5.24 -6.39 -4.99
C THR A 69 4.91 -6.95 -3.60
N ILE A 70 5.56 -6.44 -2.55
CA ILE A 70 5.34 -6.91 -1.17
C ILE A 70 3.91 -6.63 -0.68
N ASN A 71 3.29 -5.55 -1.14
CA ASN A 71 1.95 -5.11 -0.71
C ASN A 71 0.85 -5.46 -1.71
N ALA A 72 1.17 -6.10 -2.83
CA ALA A 72 0.17 -6.50 -3.81
C ALA A 72 -0.80 -7.52 -3.21
N ALA A 73 -2.09 -7.36 -3.50
CA ALA A 73 -3.08 -8.38 -3.18
C ALA A 73 -2.76 -9.67 -3.95
N HIS A 74 -2.92 -10.83 -3.29
CA HIS A 74 -2.70 -12.12 -3.94
C HIS A 74 -3.72 -12.40 -5.06
N LEU A 75 -4.96 -11.98 -4.83
CA LEU A 75 -6.10 -12.17 -5.72
C LEU A 75 -6.84 -10.85 -5.90
N ASP A 76 -7.45 -10.66 -7.07
CA ASP A 76 -8.38 -9.55 -7.25
C ASP A 76 -9.66 -9.74 -6.40
N PRO A 77 -10.49 -8.70 -6.20
CA PRO A 77 -11.67 -8.81 -5.34
C PRO A 77 -12.68 -9.89 -5.75
N ALA A 78 -12.81 -10.17 -7.06
CA ALA A 78 -13.72 -11.19 -7.55
C ALA A 78 -13.18 -12.59 -7.29
N GLN A 79 -11.89 -12.80 -7.56
CA GLN A 79 -11.17 -14.03 -7.24
C GLN A 79 -11.16 -14.31 -5.74
N GLN A 80 -10.96 -13.28 -4.91
CA GLN A 80 -10.97 -13.42 -3.46
C GLN A 80 -12.36 -13.80 -2.92
N ALA A 81 -13.42 -13.18 -3.44
CA ALA A 81 -14.80 -13.57 -3.12
C ALA A 81 -15.11 -15.00 -3.58
N ARG A 82 -14.62 -15.39 -4.77
CA ARG A 82 -14.79 -16.74 -5.30
C ARG A 82 -14.06 -17.77 -4.45
N PHE A 83 -12.80 -17.51 -4.10
CA PHE A 83 -12.00 -18.33 -3.21
C PHE A 83 -12.71 -18.56 -1.87
N ALA A 84 -13.19 -17.50 -1.22
CA ALA A 84 -13.92 -17.60 0.04
C ALA A 84 -15.18 -18.46 -0.07
N ALA A 85 -15.96 -18.31 -1.15
CA ALA A 85 -17.15 -19.11 -1.40
C ALA A 85 -16.81 -20.60 -1.61
N LEU A 86 -15.75 -20.90 -2.35
CA LEU A 86 -15.29 -22.27 -2.60
C LEU A 86 -14.78 -22.93 -1.31
N VAL A 87 -14.02 -22.21 -0.49
CA VAL A 87 -13.58 -22.67 0.83
C VAL A 87 -14.77 -23.01 1.73
N ALA A 88 -15.80 -22.14 1.76
CA ALA A 88 -17.02 -22.40 2.52
C ALA A 88 -17.77 -23.64 2.02
N LYS A 89 -17.88 -23.83 0.70
CA LYS A 89 -18.48 -25.04 0.11
C LYS A 89 -17.69 -26.31 0.45
N ARG A 90 -16.35 -26.25 0.43
CA ARG A 90 -15.47 -27.36 0.80
C ARG A 90 -15.70 -27.75 2.26
N GLN A 91 -15.74 -26.77 3.16
CA GLN A 91 -15.99 -27.00 4.60
C GLN A 91 -17.38 -27.60 4.86
N ALA A 92 -18.38 -27.26 4.04
CA ALA A 92 -19.71 -27.83 4.11
C ALA A 92 -19.86 -29.16 3.33
N GLU A 93 -18.78 -29.70 2.77
CA GLU A 93 -18.78 -30.92 1.94
C GLU A 93 -19.73 -30.86 0.71
N MET A 94 -20.04 -29.65 0.24
CA MET A 94 -20.92 -29.40 -0.91
C MET A 94 -20.16 -29.04 -2.19
N ILE A 95 -18.82 -29.06 -2.13
CA ILE A 95 -17.98 -28.67 -3.27
C ILE A 95 -18.02 -29.76 -4.36
N THR A 96 -18.24 -29.34 -5.60
CA THR A 96 -18.16 -30.26 -6.75
C THR A 96 -16.71 -30.49 -7.17
N SER A 97 -16.43 -31.54 -7.95
CA SER A 97 -15.07 -31.79 -8.45
C SER A 97 -14.51 -30.66 -9.31
N ALA A 98 -15.36 -30.00 -10.12
CA ALA A 98 -14.95 -28.85 -10.92
C ALA A 98 -14.62 -27.63 -10.03
N GLU A 99 -15.43 -27.38 -9.00
CA GLU A 99 -15.18 -26.30 -8.04
C GLU A 99 -13.96 -26.57 -7.15
N LEU A 100 -13.68 -27.84 -6.83
CA LEU A 100 -12.46 -28.21 -6.13
C LEU A 100 -11.22 -27.95 -6.99
N GLN A 101 -11.29 -28.26 -8.28
CA GLN A 101 -10.21 -27.95 -9.22
C GLN A 101 -9.97 -26.43 -9.31
N GLU A 102 -11.04 -25.64 -9.39
CA GLU A 102 -10.94 -24.16 -9.36
C GLU A 102 -10.33 -23.66 -8.05
N LEU A 103 -10.67 -24.26 -6.90
CA LEU A 103 -10.09 -23.90 -5.61
C LEU A 103 -8.58 -24.22 -5.56
N ILE A 104 -8.15 -25.33 -6.16
CA ILE A 104 -6.73 -25.68 -6.28
C ILE A 104 -6.02 -24.61 -7.11
N GLU A 105 -6.54 -24.26 -8.28
CA GLU A 105 -5.94 -23.24 -9.16
C GLU A 105 -5.80 -21.88 -8.46
N LEU A 106 -6.82 -21.44 -7.72
CA LEU A 106 -6.74 -20.20 -6.93
C LEU A 106 -5.72 -20.30 -5.79
N THR A 107 -5.54 -21.47 -5.20
CA THR A 107 -4.53 -21.71 -4.15
C THR A 107 -3.12 -21.63 -4.75
N ASP A 108 -2.89 -22.28 -5.89
CA ASP A 108 -1.61 -22.24 -6.60
C ASP A 108 -1.22 -20.79 -6.98
N MET A 109 -2.19 -19.97 -7.38
CA MET A 109 -1.97 -18.54 -7.63
C MET A 109 -1.52 -17.77 -6.38
N ILE A 110 -2.12 -18.06 -5.22
CA ILE A 110 -1.74 -17.47 -3.94
C ILE A 110 -0.31 -17.89 -3.57
N GLU A 111 0.01 -19.17 -3.69
CA GLU A 111 1.35 -19.70 -3.38
C GLU A 111 2.42 -19.08 -4.27
N GLN A 112 2.14 -18.92 -5.57
CA GLN A 112 3.07 -18.26 -6.49
C GLN A 112 3.31 -16.78 -6.10
N ARG A 113 2.26 -16.06 -5.70
CA ARG A 113 2.35 -14.69 -5.18
C ARG A 113 3.15 -14.63 -3.87
N ASP A 114 3.00 -15.62 -2.99
CA ASP A 114 3.77 -15.71 -1.74
C ASP A 114 5.28 -15.89 -2.02
N VAL A 115 5.64 -16.68 -3.02
CA VAL A 115 7.04 -16.84 -3.46
C VAL A 115 7.60 -15.50 -3.96
N GLU A 116 6.89 -14.82 -4.87
CA GLU A 116 7.29 -13.50 -5.40
C GLU A 116 7.46 -12.47 -4.28
N ARG A 117 6.54 -12.49 -3.30
CA ARG A 117 6.59 -11.62 -2.13
C ARG A 117 7.81 -11.90 -1.26
N LEU A 118 8.15 -13.17 -1.04
CA LEU A 118 9.30 -13.56 -0.25
C LEU A 118 10.61 -13.14 -0.92
N GLU A 119 10.72 -13.32 -2.23
CA GLU A 119 11.88 -12.84 -3.02
C GLU A 119 12.02 -11.32 -2.92
N ALA A 120 10.92 -10.58 -3.03
CA ALA A 120 10.93 -9.13 -2.90
C ALA A 120 11.34 -8.67 -1.49
N LEU A 121 10.90 -9.37 -0.43
CA LEU A 121 11.32 -9.10 0.94
C LEU A 121 12.82 -9.34 1.15
N GLN A 122 13.37 -10.41 0.56
CA GLN A 122 14.80 -10.71 0.64
C GLN A 122 15.63 -9.61 -0.03
N GLU A 123 15.24 -9.21 -1.24
CA GLU A 123 15.95 -8.18 -1.98
C GLU A 123 15.86 -6.82 -1.29
N LEU A 124 14.69 -6.45 -0.75
CA LEU A 124 14.54 -5.21 0.00
C LEU A 124 15.38 -5.22 1.29
N ALA A 125 15.45 -6.36 1.98
CA ALA A 125 16.28 -6.50 3.18
C ALA A 125 17.77 -6.32 2.83
N ARG A 126 18.20 -6.89 1.69
CA ARG A 126 19.56 -6.72 1.14
C ARG A 126 19.86 -5.24 0.85
N LEU A 127 18.97 -4.53 0.15
CA LEU A 127 19.13 -3.12 -0.16
C LEU A 127 19.23 -2.25 1.10
N ARG A 128 18.43 -2.58 2.13
CA ARG A 128 18.44 -1.89 3.42
C ARG A 128 19.49 -2.38 4.41
N GLN A 129 20.33 -3.34 4.03
CA GLN A 129 21.37 -3.95 4.87
C GLN A 129 20.80 -4.45 6.22
N THR A 130 19.63 -5.08 6.17
CA THR A 130 18.94 -5.62 7.34
C THR A 130 18.53 -7.07 7.12
N THR A 131 17.95 -7.71 8.13
CA THR A 131 17.40 -9.07 7.99
C THR A 131 15.95 -9.01 7.52
N VAL A 132 15.46 -10.09 6.90
CA VAL A 132 14.05 -10.20 6.50
C VAL A 132 13.12 -10.06 7.71
N GLY A 133 13.46 -10.67 8.85
CA GLY A 133 12.66 -10.54 10.08
C GLY A 133 12.55 -9.10 10.57
N THR A 134 13.70 -8.41 10.72
CA THR A 134 13.73 -6.99 11.10
C THR A 134 12.97 -6.10 10.10
N LEU A 135 13.07 -6.41 8.80
CA LEU A 135 12.33 -5.71 7.77
C LEU A 135 10.82 -5.92 7.93
N MET A 136 10.36 -7.15 8.09
CA MET A 136 8.95 -7.48 8.28
C MET A 136 8.38 -6.78 9.51
N ASP A 137 9.10 -6.79 10.63
CA ASP A 137 8.73 -6.06 11.85
C ASP A 137 8.58 -4.55 11.57
N SER A 138 9.53 -3.96 10.84
CA SER A 138 9.50 -2.53 10.49
C SER A 138 8.36 -2.15 9.53
N LEU A 139 7.86 -3.11 8.76
CA LEU A 139 6.75 -2.94 7.82
C LEU A 139 5.41 -3.35 8.44
N GLY A 140 5.39 -3.86 9.68
CA GLY A 140 4.18 -4.39 10.31
C GLY A 140 3.65 -5.66 9.64
N ILE A 141 4.48 -6.36 8.87
CA ILE A 141 4.10 -7.58 8.17
C ILE A 141 4.19 -8.74 9.15
N ARG A 142 3.07 -9.44 9.35
CA ARG A 142 3.05 -10.70 10.11
C ARG A 142 3.13 -11.86 9.14
N THR A 143 3.84 -12.92 9.52
CA THR A 143 3.83 -14.17 8.78
C THR A 143 2.40 -14.73 8.75
N PRO A 144 1.89 -15.17 7.58
CA PRO A 144 0.63 -15.90 7.52
C PRO A 144 0.74 -17.13 8.44
N THR A 145 -0.25 -17.32 9.30
CA THR A 145 -0.41 -18.58 10.04
C THR A 145 -1.15 -19.52 9.10
N TYR A 146 -0.43 -20.40 8.41
CA TYR A 146 -1.07 -21.51 7.70
C TYR A 146 -1.52 -22.53 8.77
N GLY A 147 -2.82 -22.55 9.05
CA GLY A 147 -3.47 -23.45 10.00
C GLY A 147 -4.68 -24.11 9.37
#